data_AF-A0A1I3VM25-F1
#
_entry.id   AF-A0A1I3VM25-F1
#
_cell.length_a   1.000
_cell.length_b   1.000
_cell.length_c   1.000
_cell.angle_alpha   90.00
_cell.angle_beta   90.00
_cell.angle_gamma   90.00
#
_symmetry.space_group_name_H-M   'P 1'
#
loop_
_entity.id
_entity.type
_entity.pdbx_description
1 polymer ?
#
loop_
_entity_poly.entity_id
_entity_poly.type
_entity_poly.pdbx_seq_one_letter_code
_entity_poly.pdbx_strand_id
1 'polypeptide(L)' 'MSEMKDSKTDNVKTKLLELFDDVLIHDGFGEIKVEMRILKRQQKEVILHCGKQYRFVIDTPQQPSNE' A
#
# COMPACT_ATOMS: atom_id res chain seq x y z
N MET A 1 -20.47 15.15 3.00
CA MET A 1 -19.32 14.45 2.39
C MET A 1 -18.32 14.18 3.49
N SER A 2 -18.41 13.00 4.10
CA SER A 2 -17.44 12.56 5.11
C SER A 2 -16.86 11.26 4.61
N GLU A 3 -15.85 11.35 3.76
CA GLU A 3 -14.97 10.21 3.48
C GLU A 3 -14.28 9.88 4.80
N MET A 4 -14.80 8.88 5.50
CA MET A 4 -14.12 8.26 6.64
C MET A 4 -12.88 7.57 6.07
N LYS A 5 -11.78 8.34 5.97
CA LYS A 5 -10.46 7.85 5.57
C LYS A 5 -10.05 6.76 6.55
N ASP A 6 -10.04 5.54 6.04
CA ASP A 6 -9.45 4.40 6.73
C ASP A 6 -7.97 4.71 7.00
N SER A 7 -7.65 5.04 8.26
CA SER A 7 -6.33 5.56 8.66
C SER A 7 -5.20 4.61 8.26
N LYS A 8 -5.44 3.30 8.20
CA LYS A 8 -4.44 2.31 7.75
C LYS A 8 -4.15 2.40 6.26
N THR A 9 -5.17 2.66 5.43
CA THR A 9 -5.00 2.82 3.98
C THR A 9 -4.16 4.06 3.64
N ASP A 10 -4.36 5.14 4.39
CA ASP A 10 -3.58 6.39 4.22
C ASP A 10 -2.09 6.15 4.55
N ASN A 11 -1.79 5.36 5.59
CA ASN A 11 -0.41 5.00 5.96
C ASN A 11 0.34 4.23 4.86
N VAL A 12 -0.31 3.29 4.17
CA VAL A 12 0.33 2.54 3.07
C VAL A 12 0.67 3.44 1.90
N LYS A 13 -0.25 4.34 1.54
CA LYS A 13 -0.06 5.28 0.42
C LYS A 13 1.09 6.25 0.70
N THR A 14 1.11 6.83 1.91
CA THR A 14 2.20 7.71 2.34
C THR A 14 3.53 6.96 2.28
N LYS A 15 3.59 5.72 2.79
CA LYS A 15 4.84 4.96 2.76
C LYS A 15 5.32 4.62 1.35
N LEU A 16 4.40 4.32 0.44
CA LEU A 16 4.74 4.08 -0.96
C LEU A 16 5.32 5.33 -1.63
N LEU A 17 4.75 6.51 -1.36
CA LEU A 17 5.26 7.78 -1.89
C LEU A 17 6.65 8.08 -1.34
N GLU A 18 6.86 7.91 -0.03
CA GLU A 18 8.19 8.08 0.57
C GLU A 18 9.24 7.16 -0.10
N LEU A 19 8.92 5.87 -0.27
CA LEU A 19 9.83 4.92 -0.92
C LEU A 19 10.08 5.27 -2.39
N PHE A 20 9.07 5.84 -3.06
CA PHE A 20 9.19 6.30 -4.43
C PHE A 20 10.13 7.51 -4.52
N ASP A 21 9.96 8.51 -3.65
CA ASP A 21 10.87 9.66 -3.57
C ASP A 21 12.30 9.23 -3.23
N ASP A 22 12.49 8.30 -2.29
CA ASP A 22 13.81 7.74 -1.96
C ASP A 22 14.47 7.12 -3.20
N VAL A 23 13.75 6.26 -3.93
CA VAL A 23 14.26 5.64 -5.16
C VAL A 23 14.52 6.66 -6.27
N LEU A 24 13.69 7.70 -6.37
CA LEU A 24 13.83 8.76 -7.37
C LEU A 24 15.07 9.61 -7.14
N ILE A 25 15.45 9.86 -5.88
CA ILE A 25 16.64 10.64 -5.50
C ILE A 25 17.92 9.79 -5.61
N HIS A 26 17.80 8.46 -5.52
CA HIS A 26 18.94 7.57 -5.63
C HIS A 26 19.49 7.53 -7.07
N ASP A 27 20.74 7.96 -7.24
CA ASP A 27 21.49 7.88 -8.50
C ASP A 27 21.97 6.44 -8.74
N GLY A 28 21.06 5.61 -9.29
CA GLY A 28 21.30 4.17 -9.50
C GLY A 28 20.05 3.40 -9.96
N PHE A 29 20.09 2.07 -9.85
CA PHE A 29 18.92 1.22 -10.08
C PHE A 29 18.12 1.05 -8.79
N GLY A 30 16.85 1.42 -8.79
CA GLY A 30 15.91 1.14 -7.71
C GLY A 30 14.70 0.36 -8.21
N GLU A 31 14.32 -0.66 -7.44
CA GLU A 31 13.14 -1.48 -7.70
C GLU A 31 12.15 -1.33 -6.55
N ILE A 32 10.89 -1.04 -6.89
CA ILE A 32 9.77 -1.06 -5.95
C ILE A 32 8.79 -2.13 -6.41
N LYS A 33 8.53 -3.13 -5.57
CA LYS A 33 7.54 -4.16 -5.83
C LYS A 33 6.42 -4.07 -4.82
N VAL A 34 5.18 -3.99 -5.31
CA VAL A 34 3.96 -3.97 -4.49
C VAL A 34 3.23 -5.29 -4.68
N GLU A 35 3.09 -6.07 -3.60
CA GLU A 35 2.27 -7.28 -3.59
C GLU A 35 1.02 -7.03 -2.75
N MET A 36 -0.15 -7.32 -3.31
CA MET A 36 -1.42 -7.26 -2.58
C MET A 36 -2.01 -8.66 -2.48
N ARG A 37 -2.26 -9.13 -1.26
CA ARG A 37 -2.90 -10.41 -0.98
C ARG A 37 -4.26 -10.17 -0.34
N ILE A 38 -5.29 -10.72 -0.95
CA ILE A 38 -6.63 -10.69 -0.38
C ILE A 38 -6.68 -11.72 0.76
N LEU A 39 -6.91 -11.25 1.98
CA LEU A 39 -7.08 -12.09 3.15
C LEU A 39 -8.55 -12.41 3.41
N LYS A 40 -8.81 -13.28 4.38
CA LYS A 40 -10.17 -13.57 4.87
C LYS A 40 -10.75 -12.35 5.60
N ARG A 41 -12.08 -12.20 5.60
CA ARG A 41 -12.82 -11.13 6.29
C ARG A 41 -12.49 -9.71 5.80
N GLN A 42 -12.49 -9.50 4.49
CA GLN A 42 -12.37 -8.16 3.90
C GLN A 42 -11.08 -7.40 4.20
N GLN A 43 -10.04 -8.11 4.68
CA GLN A 43 -8.72 -7.54 4.85
C GLN A 43 -7.89 -7.77 3.59
N LYS A 44 -6.99 -6.84 3.30
CA LYS A 44 -5.93 -7.00 2.31
C LYS A 44 -4.60 -6.81 3.00
N GLU A 45 -3.68 -7.72 2.73
CA GLU A 45 -2.27 -7.55 3.08
C GLU A 45 -1.59 -6.84 1.91
N VAL A 46 -0.89 -5.75 2.19
CA VAL A 46 -0.07 -5.03 1.22
C VAL A 46 1.38 -5.14 1.67
N ILE A 47 2.23 -5.63 0.78
CA ILE A 47 3.65 -5.82 1.00
C ILE A 47 4.40 -4.92 0.02
N LEU A 48 5.26 -4.05 0.53
CA LEU A 48 6.13 -3.19 -0.25
C LEU A 48 7.57 -3.70 -0.14
N HIS A 49 8.21 -3.97 -1.27
CA HIS A 49 9.62 -4.31 -1.36
C HIS A 49 10.39 -3.16 -1.99
N CYS A 50 11.37 -2.63 -1.27
CA CYS A 50 12.28 -1.58 -1.73
C CYS A 50 13.61 -1.73 -0.98
N GLY A 51 14.34 -2.83 -1.24
CA GLY A 51 15.52 -3.26 -0.47
C GLY A 51 15.22 -3.76 0.96
N LYS A 52 14.14 -3.30 1.57
CA LYS A 52 13.51 -3.81 2.80
C LYS A 52 12.05 -4.17 2.52
N GLN A 53 11.50 -5.06 3.33
CA GLN A 53 10.10 -5.50 3.20
C GLN A 53 9.24 -4.80 4.26
N TYR A 54 8.26 -4.02 3.82
CA TYR A 54 7.24 -3.42 4.68
C TYR A 54 5.92 -4.16 4.47
N ARG A 55 5.21 -4.47 5.55
CA ARG A 55 3.97 -5.23 5.51
C ARG A 55 2.88 -4.49 6.26
N PHE A 56 1.74 -4.35 5.59
CA PHE A 56 0.58 -3.65 6.10
C PHE A 56 -0.64 -4.53 5.94
N VAL A 57 -1.52 -4.51 6.93
CA VAL A 57 -2.84 -5.15 6.85
C VAL A 57 -3.87 -4.04 6.87
N ILE A 58 -4.58 -3.87 5.76
CA ILE A 58 -5.62 -2.87 5.60
C ILE A 58 -6.99 -3.55 5.61
N ASP A 59 -7.94 -2.95 6.30
CA ASP A 59 -9.34 -3.35 6.23
C ASP A 59 -9.94 -2.68 4.99
N THR A 60 -10.49 -3.47 4.07
CA THR A 60 -11.15 -2.93 2.88
C THR A 60 -12.67 -3.06 3.03
N PRO A 61 -13.41 -1.96 3.23
CA PRO A 61 -14.86 -2.02 3.09
C PRO A 61 -15.15 -2.57 1.68
N GLN A 62 -16.07 -3.54 1.55
CA GLN A 62 -16.41 -4.12 0.26
C GLN A 62 -16.72 -2.94 -0.69
N GLN A 63 -15.87 -2.68 -1.67
CA GLN A 63 -16.34 -1.93 -2.82
C GLN A 63 -17.20 -2.91 -3.61
N PRO A 64 -18.51 -2.66 -3.77
CA PRO A 64 -19.29 -3.47 -4.67
C PRO A 64 -18.61 -3.36 -6.04
N SER A 65 -18.15 -4.49 -6.55
CA SER A 65 -17.74 -4.64 -7.93
C SER A 65 -18.93 -4.24 -8.78
N ASN A 66 -18.92 -3.02 -9.29
CA ASN A 66 -19.93 -2.57 -10.22
C ASN A 66 -19.54 -3.17 -11.58
N GLU A 67 -20.33 -4.14 -12.02
CA GLU A 67 -20.37 -4.68 -13.40
C GLU A 67 -20.50 -3.56 -14.45
#